data_AF-A0A943C5Q9-F1
#
_entry.id   AF-A0A943C5Q9-F1
#
_cell.length_a   1.000
_cell.length_b   1.000
_cell.length_c   1.000
_cell.angle_alpha   90.00
_cell.angle_beta   90.00
_cell.angle_gamma   90.00
#
_symmetry.space_group_name_H-M   'P 1'
#
loop_
_entity.id
_entity.type
_entity.pdbx_description
1 polymer ?
#
loop_
_entity_poly.entity_id
_entity_poly.type
_entity_poly.pdbx_seq_one_letter_code
_entity_poly.pdbx_strand_id
1 'polypeptide(L)'
;MNKKLRTVRYLWGQQLLENLGSSKIISGYILGVLISVLASVQYLQYAGNRSIHLAEPMVLMMENPVYRFIIFIGLLLVLSNAPFITERSVLMIYRINRKEWAISSLLYMVTHIFAYYALSLLITIMITAKHSYIGNVWSRAMIRLASVEQKSAMVKFGLSIPSASLLKDISPYKALLFLYFANCFCGILLIFLAYLISLRKNFIWGNLVVLLIQFVGLSVSREYMWHVPFWIAPFSLTDLELVIVNKMPFRNIGIYFAVIIMIEVICVCRVIRTKDWFLHVGEENESM
;
A
#
# COMPACT_ATOMS: atom_id res chain seq x y z
N MET A 1 -8.77 -23.61 22.22
CA MET A 1 -8.35 -22.31 21.63
C MET A 1 -7.91 -21.37 22.75
N ASN A 2 -6.70 -20.82 22.70
CA ASN A 2 -6.08 -20.04 23.78
C ASN A 2 -6.88 -18.76 24.10
N LYS A 3 -7.18 -18.47 25.38
CA LYS A 3 -8.04 -17.34 25.82
C LYS A 3 -7.57 -15.99 25.25
N LYS A 4 -6.24 -15.78 25.18
CA LYS A 4 -5.62 -14.56 24.62
C LYS A 4 -5.91 -14.37 23.13
N LEU A 5 -5.86 -15.46 22.35
CA LEU A 5 -6.13 -15.42 20.91
C LEU A 5 -7.60 -15.07 20.62
N ARG A 6 -8.52 -15.53 21.47
CA ARG A 6 -9.95 -15.18 21.36
C ARG A 6 -10.17 -13.69 21.61
N THR A 7 -9.50 -13.11 22.61
CA THR A 7 -9.57 -11.66 22.89
C THR A 7 -9.07 -10.84 21.71
N VAL A 8 -7.89 -11.20 21.16
CA VAL A 8 -7.30 -10.50 20.00
C VAL A 8 -8.23 -10.54 18.79
N ARG A 9 -8.78 -11.72 18.47
CA ARG A 9 -9.72 -11.86 17.35
C ARG A 9 -10.99 -11.05 17.54
N TYR A 10 -11.52 -11.02 18.77
CA TYR A 10 -12.71 -10.23 19.09
C TYR A 10 -12.45 -8.73 18.91
N LEU A 11 -11.33 -8.22 19.44
CA LEU A 11 -10.94 -6.82 19.31
C LEU A 11 -10.71 -6.40 17.87
N TRP A 12 -10.00 -7.24 17.11
CA TRP A 12 -9.79 -7.04 15.68
C TRP A 12 -11.12 -6.93 14.92
N GLY A 13 -12.05 -7.86 15.16
CA GLY A 13 -13.37 -7.83 14.53
C GLY A 13 -14.20 -6.60 14.93
N GLN A 14 -14.14 -6.20 16.20
CA GLN A 14 -14.83 -5.02 16.69
C GLN A 14 -14.27 -3.73 16.07
N GLN A 15 -12.95 -3.59 15.99
CA GLN A 15 -12.29 -2.45 15.33
C GLN A 15 -12.67 -2.35 13.85
N LEU A 16 -12.84 -3.47 13.15
CA LEU A 16 -13.37 -3.46 11.79
C LEU A 16 -14.80 -2.93 11.77
N LEU A 17 -15.70 -3.55 12.53
CA LEU A 17 -17.12 -3.19 12.52
C LEU A 17 -17.39 -1.72 12.89
N GLU A 18 -16.69 -1.19 13.90
CA GLU A 18 -16.85 0.19 14.33
C GLU A 18 -16.40 1.20 13.26
N ASN A 19 -15.41 0.83 12.45
CA ASN A 19 -14.77 1.74 11.51
C ASN A 19 -15.27 1.60 10.06
N LEU A 20 -16.04 0.56 9.72
CA LEU A 20 -16.59 0.35 8.38
C LEU A 20 -17.44 1.52 7.86
N GLY A 21 -18.09 2.28 8.76
CA GLY A 21 -18.93 3.43 8.41
C GLY A 21 -18.22 4.79 8.48
N SER A 22 -16.91 4.84 8.75
CA SER A 22 -16.20 6.11 8.87
C SER A 22 -16.04 6.79 7.50
N SER A 23 -16.44 8.06 7.40
CA SER A 23 -16.31 8.86 6.17
C SER A 23 -14.89 8.84 5.57
N LYS A 24 -13.86 8.82 6.44
CA LYS A 24 -12.45 8.76 6.01
C LYS A 24 -12.05 7.43 5.38
N ILE A 25 -12.57 6.32 5.92
CA ILE A 25 -12.31 4.99 5.38
C ILE A 25 -13.00 4.86 4.03
N ILE A 26 -14.26 5.26 3.97
CA ILE A 26 -15.03 5.28 2.73
C ILE A 26 -14.33 6.14 1.67
N SER A 27 -13.86 7.34 2.01
CA SER A 27 -13.17 8.21 1.06
C SER A 27 -11.84 7.62 0.57
N GLY A 28 -11.06 6.99 1.45
CA GLY A 28 -9.82 6.30 1.06
C GLY A 28 -10.07 5.13 0.10
N TYR A 29 -11.08 4.30 0.37
CA TYR A 29 -11.51 3.21 -0.52
C TYR A 29 -12.04 3.75 -1.86
N ILE A 30 -12.86 4.79 -1.85
CA ILE A 30 -13.35 5.44 -3.07
C ILE A 30 -12.17 5.93 -3.91
N LEU A 31 -11.18 6.58 -3.30
CA LEU A 31 -9.99 7.06 -4.00
C LEU A 31 -9.23 5.91 -4.67
N GLY A 32 -9.05 4.77 -3.98
CA GLY A 32 -8.43 3.58 -4.56
C GLY A 32 -9.21 3.00 -5.74
N VAL A 33 -10.54 2.93 -5.61
CA VAL A 33 -11.43 2.47 -6.69
C VAL A 33 -11.37 3.43 -7.88
N LEU A 34 -11.41 4.74 -7.66
CA LEU A 34 -11.34 5.75 -8.72
C LEU A 34 -10.04 5.63 -9.53
N ILE A 35 -8.89 5.49 -8.87
CA ILE A 35 -7.61 5.30 -9.60
C ILE A 35 -7.61 3.97 -10.35
N SER A 36 -8.16 2.91 -9.76
CA SER A 36 -8.29 1.59 -10.42
C SER A 36 -9.16 1.66 -11.68
N VAL A 37 -10.26 2.42 -11.62
CA VAL A 37 -11.14 2.68 -12.76
C VAL A 37 -10.40 3.50 -13.82
N LEU A 38 -9.77 4.61 -13.42
CA LEU A 38 -9.07 5.52 -14.33
C LEU A 38 -7.96 4.79 -15.09
N ALA A 39 -7.10 4.05 -14.41
CA ALA A 39 -6.02 3.29 -15.02
C ALA A 39 -6.55 2.23 -16.00
N SER A 40 -7.63 1.52 -15.63
CA SER A 40 -8.25 0.50 -16.48
C SER A 40 -8.88 1.10 -17.74
N VAL A 41 -9.60 2.21 -17.61
CA VAL A 41 -10.26 2.89 -18.73
C VAL A 41 -9.24 3.49 -19.70
N GLN A 42 -8.19 4.14 -19.19
CA GLN A 42 -7.11 4.67 -20.04
C GLN A 42 -6.41 3.55 -20.81
N TYR A 43 -6.19 2.41 -20.18
CA TYR A 43 -5.59 1.27 -20.88
C TYR A 43 -6.51 0.66 -21.93
N LEU A 44 -7.82 0.54 -21.65
CA LEU A 44 -8.81 0.09 -22.64
C LEU A 44 -8.88 1.05 -23.85
N GLN A 45 -8.85 2.37 -23.61
CA GLN A 45 -8.81 3.37 -24.68
C GLN A 45 -7.56 3.24 -25.55
N TYR A 46 -6.41 2.93 -24.93
CA TYR A 46 -5.17 2.67 -25.66
C TYR A 46 -5.24 1.37 -26.48
N ALA A 47 -5.75 0.29 -25.89
CA ALA A 47 -5.84 -1.01 -26.55
C ALA A 47 -6.84 -1.00 -27.72
N GLY A 48 -7.88 -0.18 -27.65
CA GLY A 48 -8.96 -0.14 -28.64
C GLY A 48 -9.64 -1.52 -28.74
N ASN A 49 -9.74 -2.07 -29.95
CA ASN A 49 -10.35 -3.39 -30.19
C ASN A 49 -9.40 -4.57 -29.94
N ARG A 50 -8.19 -4.35 -29.43
CA ARG A 50 -7.23 -5.43 -29.18
C ARG A 50 -7.55 -6.12 -27.87
N SER A 51 -7.39 -7.44 -27.84
CA SER A 51 -7.49 -8.21 -26.61
C SER A 51 -6.31 -7.88 -25.68
N ILE A 52 -6.64 -7.62 -24.41
CA ILE A 52 -5.67 -7.31 -23.36
C ILE A 52 -5.54 -8.47 -22.39
N HIS A 53 -4.43 -8.58 -21.69
CA HIS A 53 -4.30 -9.61 -20.66
C HIS A 53 -4.93 -9.13 -19.35
N LEU A 54 -5.59 -10.02 -18.61
CA LEU A 54 -6.34 -9.69 -17.38
C LEU A 54 -5.49 -8.98 -16.31
N ALA A 55 -4.20 -9.33 -16.22
CA ALA A 55 -3.30 -8.76 -15.22
C ALA A 55 -2.72 -7.39 -15.59
N GLU A 56 -2.76 -7.01 -16.88
CA GLU A 56 -2.09 -5.82 -17.38
C GLU A 56 -2.57 -4.51 -16.75
N PRO A 57 -3.88 -4.27 -16.56
CA PRO A 57 -4.35 -2.99 -16.01
C PRO A 57 -3.84 -2.75 -14.58
N MET A 58 -3.79 -3.80 -13.75
CA MET A 58 -3.23 -3.71 -12.41
C MET A 58 -1.72 -3.48 -12.44
N VAL A 59 -1.00 -4.20 -13.30
CA VAL A 59 0.46 -4.01 -13.47
C VAL A 59 0.75 -2.57 -13.88
N LEU A 60 0.03 -2.05 -14.88
CA LEU A 60 0.15 -0.67 -15.35
C LEU A 60 -0.09 0.36 -14.25
N MET A 61 -1.15 0.15 -13.47
CA MET A 61 -1.49 1.02 -12.36
C MET A 61 -0.39 1.00 -11.29
N MET A 62 0.14 -0.17 -10.97
CA MET A 62 1.17 -0.37 -9.96
C MET A 62 2.58 -0.05 -10.45
N GLU A 63 2.81 0.06 -11.75
CA GLU A 63 4.09 0.56 -12.29
C GLU A 63 4.14 2.08 -12.35
N ASN A 64 3.00 2.74 -12.60
CA ASN A 64 2.96 4.17 -12.66
C ASN A 64 3.24 4.78 -11.27
N PRO A 65 4.36 5.51 -11.09
CA PRO A 65 4.76 5.99 -9.77
C PRO A 65 3.77 7.02 -9.20
N VAL A 66 3.05 7.76 -10.05
CA VAL A 66 2.00 8.70 -9.60
C VAL A 66 0.77 7.96 -9.11
N TYR A 67 0.30 6.93 -9.82
CA TYR A 67 -0.84 6.14 -9.38
C TYR A 67 -0.52 5.37 -8.09
N ARG A 68 0.66 4.75 -8.00
CA ARG A 68 1.14 4.16 -6.74
C ARG A 68 1.12 5.18 -5.58
N PHE A 69 1.60 6.40 -5.81
CA PHE A 69 1.62 7.46 -4.79
C PHE A 69 0.21 7.86 -4.33
N ILE A 70 -0.71 8.07 -5.26
CA ILE A 70 -2.10 8.46 -4.95
C ILE A 70 -2.84 7.32 -4.24
N ILE A 71 -2.67 6.08 -4.67
CA ILE A 71 -3.22 4.88 -4.00
C ILE A 71 -2.69 4.78 -2.57
N PHE A 72 -1.42 5.09 -2.34
CA PHE A 72 -0.87 5.13 -0.99
C PHE A 72 -1.48 6.25 -0.12
N ILE A 73 -1.76 7.43 -0.68
CA ILE A 73 -2.52 8.48 0.03
C ILE A 73 -3.91 7.96 0.40
N GLY A 74 -4.60 7.28 -0.51
CA GLY A 74 -5.88 6.65 -0.22
C GLY A 74 -5.78 5.64 0.93
N LEU A 75 -4.72 4.84 0.96
CA LEU A 75 -4.44 3.90 2.04
C LEU A 75 -4.16 4.61 3.38
N LEU A 76 -3.42 5.72 3.37
CA LEU A 76 -3.23 6.56 4.55
C LEU A 76 -4.55 7.17 5.05
N LEU A 77 -5.48 7.53 4.16
CA LEU A 77 -6.82 7.99 4.55
C LEU A 77 -7.62 6.87 5.24
N VAL A 78 -7.59 5.65 4.70
CA VAL A 78 -8.22 4.47 5.33
C VAL A 78 -7.67 4.27 6.75
N LEU A 79 -6.37 4.47 6.93
CA LEU A 79 -5.70 4.20 8.21
C LEU A 79 -5.39 5.47 9.01
N SER A 80 -6.01 6.60 8.63
CA SER A 80 -5.84 7.90 9.27
C SER A 80 -6.44 7.98 10.68
N ASN A 81 -7.10 6.92 11.16
CA ASN A 81 -7.58 6.84 12.54
C ASN A 81 -6.70 5.90 13.39
N ALA A 82 -5.58 5.39 12.87
CA ALA A 82 -4.53 4.76 13.66
C ALA A 82 -3.53 5.84 14.11
N PRO A 83 -3.20 6.01 15.41
CA PRO A 83 -3.44 5.10 16.50
C PRO A 83 -4.80 5.34 17.15
N PHE A 84 -5.56 4.26 17.33
CA PHE A 84 -6.87 4.24 17.99
C PHE A 84 -6.70 4.63 19.46
N ILE A 85 -6.44 5.90 19.76
CA ILE A 85 -6.49 6.47 21.10
C ILE A 85 -7.66 7.45 21.14
N THR A 86 -8.83 6.95 20.78
CA THR A 86 -10.11 7.58 21.08
C THR A 86 -10.47 7.28 22.54
N GLU A 87 -11.28 8.08 23.22
CA GLU A 87 -11.72 7.82 24.61
C GLU A 87 -12.21 6.37 24.82
N ARG A 88 -12.96 5.84 23.84
CA ARG A 88 -13.47 4.46 23.85
C ARG A 88 -12.36 3.40 23.80
N SER A 89 -11.29 3.67 23.06
CA SER A 89 -10.13 2.77 22.99
C SER A 89 -9.25 2.85 24.23
N VAL A 90 -9.19 3.99 24.92
CA VAL A 90 -8.56 4.12 26.24
C VAL A 90 -9.31 3.29 27.28
N LEU A 91 -10.65 3.35 27.25
CA LEU A 91 -11.50 2.50 28.10
C LEU A 91 -11.33 1.00 27.80
N MET A 92 -11.12 0.61 26.53
CA MET A 92 -10.79 -0.78 26.17
C MET A 92 -9.41 -1.19 26.66
N ILE A 93 -8.40 -0.32 26.53
CA ILE A 93 -7.03 -0.56 27.03
C ILE A 93 -7.04 -0.73 28.55
N TYR A 94 -7.93 -0.04 29.28
CA TYR A 94 -8.07 -0.22 30.73
C TYR A 94 -8.54 -1.64 31.11
N ARG A 95 -9.42 -2.24 30.31
CA ARG A 95 -10.03 -3.55 30.58
C ARG A 95 -9.22 -4.73 30.03
N ILE A 96 -8.26 -4.48 29.13
CA ILE A 96 -7.55 -5.52 28.37
C ILE A 96 -6.04 -5.31 28.45
N ASN A 97 -5.26 -6.39 28.40
CA ASN A 97 -3.81 -6.31 28.32
C ASN A 97 -3.36 -5.43 27.13
N ARG A 98 -2.52 -4.41 27.41
CA ARG A 98 -1.94 -3.50 26.40
C ARG A 98 -1.32 -4.23 25.19
N LYS A 99 -0.71 -5.40 25.42
CA LYS A 99 -0.11 -6.25 24.36
C LYS A 99 -1.16 -6.87 23.42
N GLU A 100 -2.30 -7.29 23.94
CA GLU A 100 -3.37 -7.91 23.15
C GLU A 100 -4.05 -6.85 22.26
N TRP A 101 -4.23 -5.64 22.79
CA TRP A 101 -4.71 -4.49 22.02
C TRP A 101 -3.74 -4.12 20.88
N ALA A 102 -2.43 -4.02 21.16
CA ALA A 102 -1.41 -3.74 20.17
C ALA A 102 -1.45 -4.71 18.98
N ILE A 103 -1.49 -6.01 19.27
CA ILE A 103 -1.52 -7.06 18.24
C ILE A 103 -2.81 -6.95 17.43
N SER A 104 -3.94 -6.66 18.07
CA SER A 104 -5.22 -6.48 17.38
C SER A 104 -5.18 -5.28 16.42
N SER A 105 -4.59 -4.15 16.85
CA SER A 105 -4.41 -2.97 16.01
C SER A 105 -3.47 -3.19 14.83
N LEU A 106 -2.37 -3.93 15.02
CA LEU A 106 -1.49 -4.33 13.91
C LEU A 106 -2.22 -5.21 12.90
N LEU A 107 -2.99 -6.20 13.38
CA LEU A 107 -3.79 -7.09 12.52
C LEU A 107 -4.88 -6.33 11.76
N TYR A 108 -5.52 -5.35 12.41
CA TYR A 108 -6.50 -4.47 11.77
C TYR A 108 -5.87 -3.71 10.59
N MET A 109 -4.70 -3.08 10.81
CA MET A 109 -4.00 -2.33 9.76
C MET A 109 -3.61 -3.26 8.60
N VAL A 110 -3.03 -4.42 8.89
CA VAL A 110 -2.68 -5.43 7.87
C VAL A 110 -3.91 -5.86 7.06
N THR A 111 -5.04 -6.08 7.72
CA THR A 111 -6.30 -6.48 7.05
C THR A 111 -6.75 -5.44 6.04
N HIS A 112 -6.76 -4.16 6.43
CA HIS A 112 -7.15 -3.07 5.53
C HIS A 112 -6.20 -2.93 4.34
N ILE A 113 -4.89 -3.10 4.53
CA ILE A 113 -3.90 -3.03 3.45
C ILE A 113 -4.17 -4.12 2.41
N PHE A 114 -4.29 -5.38 2.84
CA PHE A 114 -4.59 -6.48 1.92
C PHE A 114 -5.95 -6.31 1.25
N ALA A 115 -6.99 -5.92 2.00
CA ALA A 115 -8.31 -5.69 1.45
C ALA A 115 -8.33 -4.54 0.42
N TYR A 116 -7.55 -3.49 0.64
CA TYR A 116 -7.46 -2.33 -0.24
C TYR A 116 -6.86 -2.69 -1.59
N TYR A 117 -5.69 -3.33 -1.61
CA TYR A 117 -5.07 -3.76 -2.86
C TYR A 117 -5.85 -4.89 -3.54
N ALA A 118 -6.49 -5.79 -2.78
CA ALA A 118 -7.36 -6.83 -3.33
C ALA A 118 -8.58 -6.22 -4.03
N LEU A 119 -9.21 -5.19 -3.43
CA LEU A 119 -10.31 -4.47 -4.05
C LEU A 119 -9.88 -3.80 -5.35
N SER A 120 -8.73 -3.11 -5.36
CA SER A 120 -8.18 -2.51 -6.60
C SER A 120 -7.96 -3.56 -7.69
N LEU A 121 -7.44 -4.74 -7.34
CA LEU A 121 -7.29 -5.85 -8.27
C LEU A 121 -8.64 -6.35 -8.80
N LEU A 122 -9.64 -6.51 -7.94
CA LEU A 122 -10.98 -6.94 -8.36
C LEU A 122 -11.63 -5.92 -9.31
N ILE A 123 -11.51 -4.63 -9.03
CA ILE A 123 -12.07 -3.57 -9.88
C ILE A 123 -11.40 -3.55 -11.25
N THR A 124 -10.06 -3.64 -11.31
CA THR A 124 -9.33 -3.68 -12.58
C THR A 124 -9.74 -4.89 -13.42
N ILE A 125 -9.90 -6.06 -12.79
CA ILE A 125 -10.41 -7.29 -13.41
C ILE A 125 -11.85 -7.09 -13.93
N MET A 126 -12.76 -6.56 -13.11
CA MET A 126 -14.17 -6.40 -13.46
C MET A 126 -14.37 -5.49 -14.69
N ILE A 127 -13.60 -4.40 -14.78
CA ILE A 127 -13.69 -3.44 -15.89
C ILE A 127 -13.15 -4.04 -17.19
N THR A 128 -12.06 -4.80 -17.10
CA THR A 128 -11.36 -5.32 -18.29
C THR A 128 -11.80 -6.71 -18.72
N ALA A 129 -12.60 -7.41 -17.89
CA ALA A 129 -13.02 -8.79 -18.11
C ALA A 129 -13.51 -9.08 -19.54
N LYS A 130 -14.37 -8.20 -20.09
CA LYS A 130 -14.99 -8.39 -21.43
C LYS A 130 -13.99 -8.37 -22.60
N HIS A 131 -12.86 -7.68 -22.45
CA HIS A 131 -11.84 -7.54 -23.49
C HIS A 131 -10.57 -8.33 -23.17
N SER A 132 -10.61 -9.12 -22.09
CA SER A 132 -9.43 -9.76 -21.51
C SER A 132 -9.31 -11.25 -21.86
N TYR A 133 -8.07 -11.73 -21.94
CA TYR A 133 -7.75 -13.16 -21.99
C TYR A 133 -6.91 -13.58 -20.76
N ILE A 134 -6.85 -14.89 -20.50
CA ILE A 134 -6.28 -15.53 -19.27
C ILE A 134 -4.91 -16.19 -19.55
N GLY A 135 -4.40 -16.13 -20.78
CA GLY A 135 -3.12 -16.73 -21.15
C GLY A 135 -1.94 -16.01 -20.48
N ASN A 136 -0.93 -16.75 -19.99
CA ASN A 136 0.25 -16.18 -19.32
C ASN A 136 1.28 -15.58 -20.30
N VAL A 137 0.82 -14.75 -21.23
CA VAL A 137 1.63 -14.06 -22.23
C VAL A 137 1.19 -12.59 -22.22
N TRP A 138 2.12 -11.67 -22.48
CA TRP A 138 1.80 -10.27 -22.62
C TRP A 138 0.99 -10.00 -23.90
N SER A 139 0.02 -9.10 -23.81
CA SER A 139 -0.79 -8.70 -24.96
C SER A 139 0.06 -7.92 -25.97
N ARG A 140 -0.38 -7.99 -27.23
CA ARG A 140 0.22 -7.17 -28.29
C ARG A 140 0.10 -5.67 -28.02
N ALA A 141 -0.92 -5.24 -27.26
CA ALA A 141 -1.05 -3.87 -26.82
C ALA A 141 0.07 -3.51 -25.83
N MET A 142 0.30 -4.34 -24.81
CA MET A 142 1.36 -4.15 -23.81
C MET A 142 2.75 -4.12 -24.44
N ILE A 143 3.03 -5.06 -25.35
CA ILE A 143 4.31 -5.12 -26.07
C ILE A 143 4.57 -3.83 -26.85
N ARG A 144 3.58 -3.34 -27.60
CA ARG A 144 3.70 -2.10 -28.37
C ARG A 144 3.89 -0.88 -27.48
N LEU A 145 3.18 -0.84 -26.34
CA LEU A 145 3.26 0.23 -25.37
C LEU A 145 4.66 0.33 -24.75
N ALA A 146 5.27 -0.80 -24.41
CA ALA A 146 6.61 -0.86 -23.83
C ALA A 146 7.75 -0.65 -24.84
N SER A 147 7.54 -0.89 -26.14
CA SER A 147 8.62 -0.87 -27.14
C SER A 147 8.62 0.33 -28.10
N VAL A 148 7.44 0.83 -28.52
CA VAL A 148 7.35 1.84 -29.60
C VAL A 148 6.72 3.15 -29.13
N GLU A 149 5.68 3.08 -28.30
CA GLU A 149 4.80 4.23 -28.06
C GLU A 149 4.91 4.82 -26.65
N GLN A 150 5.90 4.43 -25.87
CA GLN A 150 6.03 4.79 -24.45
C GLN A 150 5.88 6.31 -24.20
N LYS A 151 6.62 7.16 -24.94
CA LYS A 151 6.55 8.62 -24.78
C LYS A 151 5.20 9.19 -25.26
N SER A 152 4.67 8.69 -26.36
CA SER A 152 3.40 9.16 -26.93
C SER A 152 2.19 8.73 -26.10
N ALA A 153 2.22 7.53 -25.53
CA ALA A 153 1.18 7.00 -24.67
C ALA A 153 1.21 7.62 -23.26
N MET A 154 2.40 7.97 -22.75
CA MET A 154 2.53 8.76 -21.52
C MET A 154 1.90 10.14 -21.67
N VAL A 155 2.18 10.85 -22.79
CA VAL A 155 1.64 12.19 -23.05
C VAL A 155 0.14 12.16 -23.35
N LYS A 156 -0.34 11.17 -24.11
CA LYS A 156 -1.73 11.13 -24.58
C LYS A 156 -2.70 10.43 -23.63
N PHE A 157 -2.24 9.39 -22.91
CA PHE A 157 -3.09 8.53 -22.09
C PHE A 157 -2.64 8.45 -20.62
N GLY A 158 -1.53 9.09 -20.24
CA GLY A 158 -1.00 9.04 -18.87
C GLY A 158 -0.42 7.68 -18.46
N LEU A 159 -0.24 6.77 -19.43
CA LEU A 159 0.26 5.42 -19.18
C LEU A 159 1.79 5.45 -19.12
N SER A 160 2.35 5.05 -17.99
CA SER A 160 3.79 4.85 -17.81
C SER A 160 4.04 3.36 -17.68
N ILE A 161 4.71 2.76 -18.66
CA ILE A 161 5.33 1.45 -18.49
C ILE A 161 6.84 1.63 -18.58
N PRO A 162 7.60 0.98 -17.70
CA PRO A 162 9.01 0.71 -17.93
C PRO A 162 9.31 -0.21 -19.12
N SER A 163 10.58 -0.18 -19.53
CA SER A 163 11.20 -0.72 -20.73
C SER A 163 10.76 -2.13 -21.20
N ALA A 164 10.88 -2.37 -22.52
CA ALA A 164 10.63 -3.68 -23.16
C ALA A 164 11.40 -4.87 -22.53
N SER A 165 12.48 -4.62 -21.79
CA SER A 165 13.21 -5.61 -20.97
C SER A 165 12.31 -6.33 -19.97
N LEU A 166 11.40 -5.60 -19.32
CA LEU A 166 10.49 -6.14 -18.31
C LEU A 166 9.55 -7.21 -18.88
N LEU A 167 9.10 -7.01 -20.13
CA LEU A 167 8.24 -7.97 -20.82
C LEU A 167 8.98 -9.24 -21.24
N LYS A 168 10.31 -9.17 -21.40
CA LYS A 168 11.15 -10.31 -21.81
C LYS A 168 11.47 -11.22 -20.64
N ASP A 169 11.71 -10.64 -19.47
CA ASP A 169 12.24 -11.37 -18.31
C ASP A 169 11.14 -11.93 -17.39
N ILE A 170 9.93 -11.35 -17.43
CA ILE A 170 8.86 -11.68 -16.47
C ILE A 170 7.53 -11.92 -17.18
N SER A 171 6.84 -13.00 -16.81
CA SER A 171 5.47 -13.28 -17.30
C SER A 171 4.41 -12.44 -16.57
N PRO A 172 3.28 -12.12 -17.21
CA PRO A 172 2.27 -11.23 -16.64
C PRO A 172 1.79 -11.58 -15.22
N TYR A 173 1.52 -12.87 -14.94
CA TYR A 173 1.06 -13.28 -13.61
C TYR A 173 2.16 -13.16 -12.54
N LYS A 174 3.42 -13.36 -12.91
CA LYS A 174 4.56 -13.18 -12.00
C LYS A 174 4.73 -11.70 -11.64
N ALA A 175 4.63 -10.81 -12.64
CA ALA A 175 4.68 -9.36 -12.42
C ALA A 175 3.53 -8.91 -11.50
N LEU A 176 2.30 -9.38 -11.77
CA LEU A 176 1.14 -9.08 -10.95
C LEU A 176 1.32 -9.50 -9.49
N LEU A 177 1.72 -10.75 -9.25
CA LEU A 177 1.92 -11.28 -7.90
C LEU A 177 3.02 -10.51 -7.17
N PHE A 178 4.16 -10.27 -7.83
CA PHE A 178 5.25 -9.50 -7.25
C PHE A 178 4.79 -8.10 -6.86
N LEU A 179 4.18 -7.35 -7.78
CA LEU A 179 3.72 -5.98 -7.52
C LEU A 179 2.65 -5.94 -6.43
N TYR A 180 1.70 -6.87 -6.43
CA TYR A 180 0.67 -6.95 -5.40
C TYR A 180 1.27 -7.12 -4.01
N PHE A 181 2.17 -8.11 -3.84
CA PHE A 181 2.77 -8.37 -2.53
C PHE A 181 3.78 -7.29 -2.14
N ALA A 182 4.59 -6.78 -3.07
CA ALA A 182 5.55 -5.71 -2.81
C ALA A 182 4.84 -4.44 -2.34
N ASN A 183 3.72 -4.05 -2.98
CA ASN A 183 2.94 -2.89 -2.55
C ASN A 183 2.23 -3.14 -1.20
N CYS A 184 1.71 -4.35 -0.94
CA CYS A 184 1.18 -4.70 0.37
C CYS A 184 2.25 -4.57 1.48
N PHE A 185 3.44 -5.14 1.28
CA PHE A 185 4.52 -5.09 2.28
C PHE A 185 5.08 -3.69 2.47
N CYS A 186 5.21 -2.92 1.38
CA CYS A 186 5.57 -1.51 1.46
C CYS A 186 4.53 -0.71 2.25
N GLY A 187 3.24 -0.94 2.00
CA GLY A 187 2.15 -0.36 2.77
C GLY A 187 2.26 -0.69 4.26
N ILE A 188 2.48 -1.96 4.61
CA ILE A 188 2.63 -2.41 6.00
C ILE A 188 3.77 -1.67 6.69
N LEU A 189 4.95 -1.63 6.07
CA LEU A 189 6.13 -0.96 6.62
C LEU A 189 5.83 0.52 6.88
N LEU A 190 5.35 1.23 5.85
CA LEU A 190 5.11 2.67 5.97
C LEU A 190 4.01 3.00 6.99
N ILE A 191 2.96 2.20 7.08
CA ILE A 191 1.88 2.41 8.05
C ILE A 191 2.33 2.05 9.46
N PHE A 192 3.11 0.99 9.64
CA PHE A 192 3.66 0.64 10.94
C PHE A 192 4.64 1.71 11.42
N LEU A 193 5.42 2.30 10.51
CA LEU A 193 6.26 3.45 10.79
C LEU A 193 5.43 4.69 11.18
N ALA A 194 4.36 5.01 10.44
CA ALA A 194 3.44 6.09 10.79
C ALA A 194 2.88 5.86 12.20
N TYR A 195 2.35 4.66 12.46
CA TYR A 195 1.81 4.26 13.75
C TYR A 195 2.84 4.39 14.88
N LEU A 196 4.08 3.94 14.68
CA LEU A 196 5.18 4.07 15.64
C LEU A 196 5.47 5.52 16.02
N ILE A 197 5.53 6.40 15.03
CA ILE A 197 5.80 7.83 15.24
C ILE A 197 4.60 8.49 15.92
N SER A 198 3.38 8.17 15.47
CA SER A 198 2.14 8.66 16.08
C SER A 198 2.00 8.22 17.53
N LEU A 199 2.50 7.03 17.88
CA LEU A 199 2.54 6.58 19.27
C LEU A 199 3.55 7.36 20.13
N ARG A 200 4.60 7.95 19.57
CA ARG A 200 5.61 8.69 20.35
C ARG A 200 5.35 10.19 20.44
N LYS A 201 4.91 10.79 19.34
CA LYS A 201 4.60 12.21 19.23
C LYS A 201 3.09 12.34 19.04
N ASN A 202 2.67 12.85 17.88
CA ASN A 202 1.27 13.02 17.51
C ASN A 202 0.99 12.33 16.17
N PHE A 203 -0.29 12.06 15.93
CA PHE A 203 -0.79 11.47 14.69
C PHE A 203 -0.29 12.19 13.43
N ILE A 204 -0.36 13.53 13.41
CA ILE A 204 0.03 14.37 12.27
C ILE A 204 1.48 14.12 11.84
N TRP A 205 2.40 14.05 12.81
CA TRP A 205 3.82 13.84 12.53
C TRP A 205 4.11 12.47 11.92
N GLY A 206 3.37 11.42 12.34
CA GLY A 206 3.53 10.09 11.77
C GLY A 206 3.17 10.05 10.28
N ASN A 207 2.02 10.61 9.92
CA ASN A 207 1.58 10.65 8.53
C ASN A 207 2.44 11.59 7.68
N LEU A 208 2.84 12.75 8.21
CA LEU A 208 3.67 13.70 7.48
C LEU A 208 5.04 13.10 7.13
N VAL A 209 5.70 12.45 8.10
CA VAL A 209 7.02 11.82 7.85
C VAL A 209 6.91 10.74 6.78
N VAL A 210 5.87 9.91 6.86
CA VAL A 210 5.67 8.82 5.89
C VAL A 210 5.30 9.35 4.50
N LEU A 211 4.50 10.42 4.42
CA LEU A 211 4.23 11.11 3.15
C LEU A 211 5.50 11.70 2.54
N LEU A 212 6.41 12.26 3.35
CA LEU A 212 7.69 12.77 2.86
C LEU A 212 8.60 11.64 2.36
N ILE A 213 8.71 10.53 3.09
CA ILE A 213 9.46 9.34 2.64
C ILE A 213 8.91 8.84 1.30
N GLN A 214 7.58 8.79 1.18
CA GLN A 214 6.90 8.39 -0.04
C GLN A 214 7.15 9.37 -1.20
N PHE A 215 7.19 10.67 -0.93
CA PHE A 215 7.48 11.71 -1.93
C PHE A 215 8.93 11.64 -2.42
N VAL A 216 9.89 11.33 -1.54
CA VAL A 216 11.27 11.03 -1.93
C VAL A 216 11.30 9.79 -2.82
N GLY A 217 10.59 8.72 -2.45
CA GLY A 217 10.46 7.51 -3.27
C GLY A 217 9.90 7.79 -4.66
N LEU A 218 8.85 8.61 -4.76
CA LEU A 218 8.28 9.08 -6.03
C LEU A 218 9.33 9.80 -6.89
N SER A 219 10.14 10.65 -6.26
CA SER A 219 11.18 11.43 -6.94
C SER A 219 12.31 10.55 -7.47
N VAL A 220 12.68 9.50 -6.72
CA VAL A 220 13.65 8.48 -7.15
C VAL A 220 13.11 7.64 -8.31
N SER A 221 11.86 7.16 -8.24
CA SER A 221 11.22 6.41 -9.33
C SER A 221 11.02 7.21 -10.61
N ARG A 222 11.05 8.54 -10.55
CA ARG A 222 11.03 9.42 -11.73
C ARG A 222 12.42 9.88 -12.18
N GLU A 223 13.48 9.32 -11.60
CA GLU A 223 14.88 9.66 -11.88
C GLU A 223 15.25 11.13 -11.60
N TYR A 224 14.43 11.88 -10.87
CA TYR A 224 14.74 13.27 -10.51
C TYR A 224 15.89 13.36 -9.49
N MET A 225 16.08 12.31 -8.68
CA MET A 225 17.07 12.28 -7.61
C MET A 225 17.97 11.03 -7.72
N TRP A 226 18.98 11.08 -8.59
CA TRP A 226 19.92 9.96 -8.76
C TRP A 226 20.74 9.68 -7.49
N HIS A 227 21.09 10.71 -6.71
CA HIS A 227 21.99 10.55 -5.57
C HIS A 227 21.40 9.80 -4.37
N VAL A 228 20.08 9.61 -4.29
CA VAL A 228 19.45 8.89 -3.19
C VAL A 228 19.45 7.40 -3.51
N PRO A 229 20.07 6.56 -2.67
CA PRO A 229 20.04 5.12 -2.89
C PRO A 229 18.60 4.58 -2.87
N PHE A 230 18.23 3.82 -3.90
CA PHE A 230 16.85 3.34 -4.08
C PHE A 230 16.34 2.44 -2.95
N TRP A 231 17.23 1.82 -2.16
CA TRP A 231 16.84 0.99 -1.02
C TRP A 231 16.35 1.79 0.20
N ILE A 232 16.65 3.09 0.27
CA ILE A 232 16.25 3.94 1.42
C ILE A 232 14.73 4.17 1.43
N ALA A 233 14.10 4.26 0.25
CA ALA A 233 12.67 4.44 0.13
C ALA A 233 12.02 3.08 -0.23
N PRO A 234 11.22 2.47 0.67
CA PRO A 234 10.50 1.23 0.40
C PRO A 234 9.64 1.29 -0.86
N PHE A 235 9.16 2.49 -1.20
CA PHE A 235 8.42 2.79 -2.43
C PHE A 235 9.20 2.50 -3.71
N SER A 236 10.50 2.75 -3.73
CA SER A 236 11.33 2.51 -4.91
C SER A 236 11.63 1.01 -5.11
N LEU A 237 11.46 0.20 -4.07
CA LEU A 237 11.58 -1.27 -4.14
C LEU A 237 10.32 -1.95 -4.68
N THR A 238 9.20 -1.22 -4.82
CA THR A 238 7.99 -1.71 -5.50
C THR A 238 8.00 -1.40 -7.00
N ASP A 239 9.04 -0.71 -7.48
CA ASP A 239 9.28 -0.42 -8.88
C ASP A 239 10.02 -1.56 -9.57
N LEU A 240 9.34 -2.26 -10.48
CA LEU A 240 9.89 -3.47 -11.08
C LEU A 240 11.06 -3.16 -12.02
N GLU A 241 11.09 -1.97 -12.64
CA GLU A 241 12.21 -1.57 -13.50
C GLU A 241 13.48 -1.37 -12.69
N LEU A 242 13.39 -0.59 -11.61
CA LEU A 242 14.54 -0.38 -10.72
C LEU A 242 15.05 -1.70 -10.16
N VAL A 243 14.16 -2.65 -9.86
CA VAL A 243 14.53 -3.98 -9.38
C VAL A 243 15.27 -4.79 -10.45
N ILE A 244 14.78 -4.78 -11.71
CA ILE A 244 15.40 -5.52 -12.82
C ILE A 244 16.75 -4.88 -13.21
N VAL A 245 16.80 -3.56 -13.35
CA VAL A 245 18.02 -2.81 -13.74
C VAL A 245 19.13 -3.03 -12.70
N ASN A 246 18.79 -2.99 -11.42
CA ASN A 246 19.74 -3.26 -10.33
C ASN A 246 19.99 -4.75 -10.09
N LYS A 247 19.42 -5.65 -10.91
CA LYS A 247 19.55 -7.11 -10.82
C LYS A 247 19.28 -7.67 -9.42
N MET A 248 18.34 -7.07 -8.70
CA MET A 248 17.99 -7.52 -7.35
C MET A 248 17.04 -8.72 -7.44
N PRO A 249 17.40 -9.88 -6.86
CA PRO A 249 16.49 -11.02 -6.85
C PRO A 249 15.30 -10.73 -5.94
N PHE A 250 14.08 -11.08 -6.39
CA PHE A 250 12.84 -10.85 -5.63
C PHE A 250 12.87 -11.41 -4.20
N ARG A 251 13.62 -12.50 -3.99
CA ARG A 251 13.83 -13.08 -2.66
C ARG A 251 14.48 -12.09 -1.67
N ASN A 252 15.46 -11.32 -2.11
CA ASN A 252 16.17 -10.39 -1.24
C ASN A 252 15.28 -9.22 -0.83
N ILE A 253 14.41 -8.77 -1.74
CA ILE A 253 13.40 -7.74 -1.46
C ILE A 253 12.40 -8.24 -0.41
N GLY A 254 11.93 -9.48 -0.55
CA GLY A 254 11.06 -10.11 0.46
C GLY A 254 11.72 -10.20 1.84
N ILE A 255 13.00 -10.60 1.90
CA ILE A 255 13.77 -10.65 3.15
C ILE A 255 13.93 -9.25 3.76
N TYR A 256 14.22 -8.24 2.94
CA TYR A 256 14.33 -6.85 3.37
C TYR A 256 13.06 -6.36 4.06
N PHE A 257 11.89 -6.54 3.41
CA PHE A 257 10.60 -6.18 4.00
C PHE A 257 10.33 -6.95 5.29
N ALA A 258 10.58 -8.26 5.31
CA ALA A 258 10.34 -9.09 6.50
C ALA A 258 11.19 -8.64 7.70
N VAL A 259 12.48 -8.36 7.50
CA VAL A 259 13.39 -7.94 8.57
C VAL A 259 12.95 -6.58 9.14
N ILE A 260 12.64 -5.59 8.29
CA ILE A 260 12.23 -4.26 8.76
C ILE A 260 10.88 -4.33 9.48
N ILE A 261 9.89 -5.02 8.93
CA ILE A 261 8.58 -5.18 9.58
C ILE A 261 8.74 -5.86 10.95
N MET A 262 9.61 -6.87 11.08
CA MET A 262 9.89 -7.51 12.36
C MET A 262 10.51 -6.54 13.37
N ILE A 263 11.46 -5.69 12.94
CA ILE A 263 12.05 -4.64 13.79
C ILE A 263 10.96 -3.65 14.25
N GLU A 264 10.09 -3.21 13.35
CA GLU A 264 9.00 -2.29 13.67
C GLU A 264 8.00 -2.89 14.66
N VAL A 265 7.59 -4.15 14.48
CA VAL A 265 6.71 -4.86 15.42
C VAL A 265 7.32 -4.95 16.82
N ILE A 266 8.62 -5.22 16.91
CA ILE A 266 9.35 -5.24 18.20
C ILE A 266 9.36 -3.84 18.82
N CYS A 267 9.63 -2.81 18.02
CA CYS A 267 9.61 -1.41 18.46
C CYS A 267 8.22 -0.99 18.97
N VAL A 268 7.14 -1.37 18.27
CA VAL A 268 5.75 -1.10 18.67
C VAL A 268 5.48 -1.75 20.02
N CYS A 269 5.82 -3.04 20.14
CA CYS A 269 5.63 -3.78 21.38
C CYS A 269 6.43 -3.21 22.56
N ARG A 270 7.60 -2.61 22.32
CA ARG A 270 8.39 -1.93 23.37
C ARG A 270 7.74 -0.61 23.78
N VAL A 271 7.41 0.26 22.82
CA VAL A 271 6.78 1.57 23.09
C VAL A 271 5.47 1.41 23.87
N ILE A 272 4.65 0.43 23.50
CA ILE A 272 3.36 0.18 24.17
C ILE A 272 3.52 -0.30 25.62
N ARG A 273 4.64 -0.96 25.94
CA ARG A 273 4.96 -1.36 27.33
C ARG A 273 5.43 -0.18 28.18
N THR A 274 6.15 0.77 27.60
CA THR A 274 6.79 1.87 28.33
C THR A 274 5.93 3.12 28.41
N LYS A 275 4.99 3.33 27.48
CA LYS A 275 4.15 4.53 27.46
C LYS A 275 2.99 4.39 28.45
N ASP A 276 2.83 5.40 29.32
CA ASP A 276 1.63 5.57 30.13
C ASP A 276 0.61 6.45 29.40
N TRP A 277 -0.50 5.84 29.03
CA TRP A 277 -1.50 6.39 28.13
C TRP A 277 -2.43 7.41 28.80
N PHE A 278 -2.30 7.61 30.10
CA PHE A 278 -3.26 8.36 30.93
C PHE A 278 -2.98 9.86 31.01
N LEU A 279 -1.79 10.32 30.62
CA LEU A 279 -1.42 11.74 30.68
C LEU A 279 -1.94 12.56 29.47
N HIS A 280 -2.06 11.94 28.28
CA HIS A 280 -2.45 12.67 27.07
C HIS A 280 -3.95 12.98 26.93
N VAL A 281 -4.83 12.24 27.61
CA VAL A 281 -6.29 12.53 27.57
C VAL A 281 -6.63 13.75 28.44
N GLY A 282 -5.81 14.07 29.45
CA GLY A 282 -5.97 15.28 30.25
C GLY A 282 -5.63 16.55 29.47
N GLU A 283 -4.57 16.51 28.65
CA GLU A 283 -4.10 17.68 27.89
C GLU A 283 -4.98 18.03 26.69
N GLU A 284 -5.56 17.04 25.98
CA GLU A 284 -6.50 17.34 24.87
C GLU A 284 -7.80 17.98 25.37
N ASN A 285 -8.28 17.60 26.57
CA ASN A 285 -9.49 18.17 27.17
C ASN A 285 -9.29 19.56 27.80
N GLU A 286 -8.05 19.99 28.07
CA GLU A 286 -7.74 21.36 28.52
C GLU A 286 -7.49 22.33 27.35
N SER A 287 -7.36 21.81 26.12
CA SER A 287 -7.10 22.59 24.91
C SER A 287 -8.32 22.80 24.00
N MET A 288 -9.50 22.34 24.44
CA MET A 288 -10.81 22.54 23.80
C MET A 288 -11.69 23.47 24.65
#